data_AF-B1T3H3-F1
#
_entry.id   AF-B1T3H3-F1
#
_cell.length_a   1.000
_cell.length_b   1.000
_cell.length_c   1.000
_cell.angle_alpha   90.00
_cell.angle_beta   90.00
_cell.angle_gamma   90.00
#
_symmetry.space_group_name_H-M   'P 1'
#
loop_
_entity.id
_entity.type
_entity.pdbx_description
1 polymer ?
#
loop_
_entity_poly.entity_id
_entity_poly.type
_entity_poly.pdbx_seq_one_letter_code
_entity_poly.pdbx_strand_id
1 'polypeptide(L)'
;MERFRMITATAKWWPRHAESNAKYVDVPVDFVHSECTTSILWRLAQPEKISNLVVYVCSPQASATTGAALRVDGGVVDTIA
;
A
#
# COMPACT_ATOMS: atom_id res chain seq x y z
N MET A 1 -9.26 4.28 -34.01
CA MET A 1 -10.43 3.85 -33.20
C MET A 1 -10.12 2.45 -32.69
N GLU A 2 -10.41 2.21 -31.40
CA GLU A 2 -10.27 0.95 -30.64
C GLU A 2 -8.86 0.46 -30.31
N ARG A 3 -8.32 0.87 -29.14
CA ARG A 3 -7.31 0.10 -28.38
C ARG A 3 -7.01 0.62 -26.96
N PHE A 4 -8.03 0.99 -26.17
CA PHE A 4 -7.80 1.39 -24.77
C PHE A 4 -9.02 1.07 -23.88
N ARG A 5 -9.32 -0.23 -23.70
CA ARG A 5 -10.38 -0.71 -22.80
C ARG A 5 -9.95 -1.99 -22.10
N MET A 6 -8.87 -1.97 -21.31
CA MET A 6 -8.47 -3.14 -20.49
C MET A 6 -7.81 -2.76 -19.15
N ILE A 7 -8.17 -1.62 -18.53
CA ILE A 7 -7.72 -1.29 -17.15
C ILE A 7 -8.91 -1.10 -16.19
N THR A 8 -10.15 -1.22 -16.67
CA THR A 8 -11.36 -0.87 -15.89
C THR A 8 -12.01 -2.07 -15.21
N ALA A 9 -11.24 -2.98 -14.59
CA ALA A 9 -11.79 -4.10 -13.80
C ALA A 9 -11.33 -4.12 -12.33
N THR A 10 -10.36 -3.30 -11.93
CA THR A 10 -9.91 -3.16 -10.53
C THR A 10 -10.39 -1.88 -9.84
N ALA A 11 -11.09 -1.00 -10.56
CA ALA A 11 -11.56 0.30 -10.03
C ALA A 11 -12.84 0.23 -9.19
N LYS A 12 -13.41 -0.97 -8.92
CA LYS A 12 -14.67 -1.08 -8.16
C LYS A 12 -14.53 -0.59 -6.71
N TRP A 13 -13.31 -0.57 -6.16
CA TRP A 13 -13.05 -0.23 -4.76
C TRP A 13 -12.33 1.12 -4.56
N TRP A 14 -11.94 1.84 -5.63
CA TRP A 14 -11.29 3.16 -5.55
C TRP A 14 -11.71 4.01 -6.77
N PRO A 15 -12.39 5.18 -6.64
CA PRO A 15 -12.39 6.11 -5.51
C PRO A 15 -13.78 6.69 -5.12
N ARG A 16 -14.17 6.56 -3.85
CA ARG A 16 -15.07 7.53 -3.16
C ARG A 16 -14.31 8.49 -2.24
N HIS A 17 -13.00 8.29 -2.07
CA HIS A 17 -12.17 9.05 -1.13
C HIS A 17 -10.94 9.72 -1.75
N ALA A 18 -10.64 9.50 -3.03
CA ALA A 18 -9.46 10.11 -3.66
C ALA A 18 -9.57 11.64 -3.87
N GLU A 19 -10.79 12.19 -3.81
CA GLU A 19 -11.04 13.64 -3.86
C GLU A 19 -11.14 14.26 -2.47
N SER A 20 -11.10 13.46 -1.41
CA SER A 20 -11.13 13.98 -0.06
C SER A 20 -9.71 14.24 0.40
N ASN A 21 -9.44 15.48 0.77
CA ASN A 21 -8.39 15.84 1.72
C ASN A 21 -8.76 15.27 3.12
N ALA A 22 -9.17 14.00 3.16
CA ALA A 22 -9.75 13.30 4.30
C ALA A 22 -8.69 13.24 5.38
N LYS A 23 -8.86 14.10 6.39
CA LYS A 23 -8.24 13.88 7.68
C LYS A 23 -8.52 12.43 8.09
N TYR A 24 -7.43 11.67 8.25
CA TYR A 24 -7.31 10.33 8.80
C TYR A 24 -8.65 9.58 8.94
N VAL A 25 -8.91 8.62 8.06
CA VAL A 25 -10.01 7.67 8.29
C VAL A 25 -9.66 6.89 9.55
N ASP A 26 -10.45 7.07 10.61
CA ASP A 26 -10.36 6.26 11.81
C ASP A 26 -10.84 4.86 11.46
N VAL A 27 -9.91 4.02 11.03
CA VAL A 27 -10.18 2.60 10.83
C VAL A 27 -10.09 1.94 12.19
N PRO A 28 -11.19 1.32 12.66
CA PRO A 28 -11.19 0.67 13.97
C PRO A 28 -10.08 -0.36 14.06
N VAL A 29 -9.42 -0.47 15.22
CA VAL A 29 -8.38 -1.49 15.45
C VAL A 29 -8.95 -2.89 15.15
N ASP A 30 -10.21 -3.12 15.47
CA ASP A 30 -10.93 -4.37 15.25
C ASP A 30 -10.94 -4.79 13.77
N PHE A 31 -10.97 -3.84 12.85
CA PHE A 31 -10.88 -4.13 11.41
C PHE A 31 -9.54 -4.76 11.04
N VAL A 32 -8.44 -4.26 11.60
CA VAL A 32 -7.11 -4.83 11.33
C VAL A 32 -7.02 -6.24 11.92
N HIS A 33 -7.61 -6.44 13.09
CA HIS A 33 -7.67 -7.75 13.73
C HIS A 33 -8.54 -8.76 12.96
N SER A 34 -9.63 -8.32 12.30
CA SER A 34 -10.54 -9.21 11.57
C SER A 34 -10.11 -9.45 10.12
N GLU A 35 -9.73 -8.40 9.40
CA GLU A 35 -9.47 -8.44 7.95
C GLU A 35 -8.00 -8.62 7.60
N CYS A 36 -7.10 -8.24 8.50
CA CYS A 36 -5.65 -8.30 8.28
C CYS A 36 -5.00 -9.26 9.28
N THR A 37 -5.54 -10.47 9.39
CA THR A 37 -5.16 -11.47 10.41
C THR A 37 -3.69 -11.88 10.35
N THR A 38 -3.04 -11.79 9.19
CA THR A 38 -1.60 -12.07 8.99
C THR A 38 -0.72 -10.86 9.30
N SER A 39 -1.29 -9.69 9.61
CA SER A 39 -0.54 -8.49 9.95
C SER A 39 0.22 -8.66 11.26
N ILE A 40 1.53 -8.45 11.21
CA ILE A 40 2.41 -8.47 12.37
C ILE A 40 2.29 -7.15 13.15
N LEU A 41 1.89 -6.06 12.47
CA LEU A 41 1.78 -4.75 13.09
C LEU A 41 0.54 -4.61 13.99
N TRP A 42 -0.52 -5.40 13.76
CA TRP A 42 -1.80 -5.32 14.48
C TRP A 42 -2.42 -3.91 14.54
N ARG A 43 -2.02 -3.05 13.60
CA ARG A 43 -2.55 -1.70 13.39
C ARG A 43 -2.32 -1.30 11.95
N LEU A 44 -2.95 -0.20 11.53
CA LEU A 44 -2.61 0.41 10.25
C LEU A 44 -1.17 0.92 10.23
N ALA A 45 -0.51 0.72 9.09
CA ALA A 45 0.74 1.38 8.79
C ALA A 45 0.48 2.87 8.58
N GLN A 46 1.31 3.72 9.21
CA GLN A 46 1.21 5.16 9.01
C GLN A 46 1.95 5.55 7.72
N PRO A 47 1.56 6.65 7.04
CA PRO A 47 2.21 7.10 5.81
C PRO A 47 3.73 7.25 5.91
N GLU A 48 4.23 7.59 7.09
CA GLU A 48 5.66 7.75 7.39
C GLU A 48 6.45 6.44 7.21
N LYS A 49 5.79 5.28 7.36
CA LYS A 49 6.46 3.98 7.12
C LYS A 49 6.73 3.78 5.64
N ILE A 50 5.84 4.24 4.77
CA ILE A 50 6.00 4.16 3.32
C ILE A 50 7.05 5.17 2.88
N SER A 51 6.98 6.42 3.37
CA SER A 51 7.93 7.47 2.98
C SER A 51 9.36 7.13 3.40
N ASN A 52 9.58 6.53 4.57
CA ASN A 52 10.91 6.12 5.00
C ASN A 52 11.55 5.09 4.06
N LEU A 53 10.77 4.11 3.57
CA LEU A 53 11.28 3.17 2.58
C LEU A 53 11.60 3.90 1.26
N VAL A 54 10.74 4.81 0.81
CA VAL A 54 10.98 5.61 -0.41
C VAL A 54 12.28 6.41 -0.28
N VAL A 55 12.49 7.10 0.84
CA VAL A 55 13.72 7.86 1.11
C VAL A 55 14.94 6.95 1.05
N TYR A 56 14.86 5.76 1.65
CA TYR A 56 15.94 4.78 1.59
C TYR A 56 16.22 4.31 0.15
N VAL A 57 15.18 3.98 -0.63
CA VAL A 57 15.33 3.48 -2.00
C VAL A 57 15.88 4.55 -2.95
N CYS A 58 15.54 5.83 -2.73
CA CYS A 58 16.09 6.94 -3.51
C CYS A 58 17.53 7.32 -3.12
N SER A 59 18.08 6.71 -2.07
CA SER A 59 19.41 7.04 -1.56
C SER A 59 20.54 6.27 -2.26
N PRO A 60 21.80 6.77 -2.26
CA PRO A 60 22.95 6.03 -2.78
C PRO A 60 23.14 4.63 -2.17
N GLN A 61 22.67 4.42 -0.94
CA GLN A 61 22.74 3.16 -0.21
C GLN A 61 21.93 2.04 -0.88
N ALA A 62 20.94 2.38 -1.70
CA ALA A 62 20.12 1.43 -2.46
C ALA A 62 20.57 1.27 -3.92
N SER A 63 21.79 1.69 -4.27
CA SER A 63 22.31 1.69 -5.65
C SER A 63 22.29 0.33 -6.37
N ALA A 64 22.32 -0.78 -5.62
CA ALA A 64 22.22 -2.13 -6.17
C ALA A 64 20.80 -2.72 -6.11
N THR A 65 19.83 -1.99 -5.59
CA THR A 65 18.43 -2.42 -5.46
C THR A 65 17.65 -1.96 -6.68
N THR A 66 17.48 -2.84 -7.67
CA THR A 66 16.76 -2.56 -8.91
C THR A 66 15.90 -3.73 -9.34
N GLY A 67 14.77 -3.46 -10.01
CA GLY A 67 13.87 -4.48 -10.56
C GLY A 67 13.09 -5.31 -9.53
N ALA A 68 13.33 -5.12 -8.23
CA ALA A 68 12.62 -5.83 -7.17
C ALA A 68 11.37 -5.07 -6.71
N ALA A 69 10.31 -5.81 -6.40
CA ALA A 69 9.18 -5.28 -5.64
C ALA A 69 9.55 -5.19 -4.15
N LEU A 70 9.34 -4.01 -3.54
CA LEU A 70 9.61 -3.76 -2.12
C LEU A 70 8.29 -3.46 -1.41
N ARG A 71 8.04 -4.11 -0.27
CA ARG A 71 6.75 -4.08 0.42
C ARG A 71 6.79 -3.29 1.73
N VAL A 72 5.71 -2.54 1.99
CA VAL A 72 5.43 -1.86 3.26
C VAL A 72 3.97 -2.09 3.63
N ASP A 73 3.67 -3.31 4.06
CA ASP A 73 2.31 -3.79 4.32
C ASP A 73 2.13 -4.34 5.74
N GLY A 74 3.22 -4.52 6.48
CA GLY A 74 3.17 -5.06 7.84
C GLY A 74 2.98 -6.58 7.92
N GLY A 75 3.22 -7.32 6.84
CA GLY A 75 3.15 -8.78 6.84
C GLY A 75 1.90 -9.37 6.21
N VAL A 76 0.95 -8.55 5.75
CA VAL A 76 -0.36 -9.00 5.24
C VAL A 76 -0.27 -9.79 3.94
N VAL A 77 0.64 -9.39 3.03
CA VAL A 77 0.82 -10.04 1.73
C VAL A 77 1.69 -11.29 1.91
N ASP A 78 1.19 -12.45 1.52
CA ASP A 78 1.94 -13.71 1.69
C ASP A 78 3.13 -13.83 0.73
N THR A 79 2.98 -13.40 -0.52
CA THR A 79 4.04 -13.49 -1.55
C THR A 79 3.93 -12.37 -2.56
N ILE A 80 5.09 -11.87 -2.99
CA ILE A 80 5.24 -11.02 -4.17
C ILE A 80 6.09 -11.82 -5.17
N ALA A 81 5.59 -12.00 -6.38
CA ALA A 81 6.23 -12.78 -7.45
C ALA A 81 6.55 -11.86 -8.64
#